data_AF-A0A0B2SFD6-F1
#
_entry.id   AF-A0A0B2SFD6-F1
#
_cell.length_a   1.000
_cell.length_b   1.000
_cell.length_c   1.000
_cell.angle_alpha   90.00
_cell.angle_beta   90.00
_cell.angle_gamma   90.00
#
_symmetry.space_group_name_H-M   'P 1'
#
loop_
_entity.id
_entity.type
_entity.pdbx_description
1 polymer ?
#
loop_
_entity_poly.entity_id
_entity_poly.type
_entity_poly.pdbx_seq_one_letter_code
_entity_poly.pdbx_strand_id
1 'polypeptide(L)' 'MRSKRKKRTTFSSEQKNKLIRFAESVGWKPRKEKKDEIESFCSEMGITRRMFVVWLSNNRHRAINNA' A
#
# COMPACT_ATOMS: atom_id res chain seq x y z
N MET A 1 1.03 -25.77 -13.89
CA MET A 1 1.53 -25.57 -12.50
C MET A 1 0.79 -24.40 -11.85
N ARG A 2 0.05 -24.62 -10.74
CA ARG A 2 -0.56 -23.51 -9.99
C ARG A 2 0.54 -22.78 -9.22
N SER A 3 0.78 -21.51 -9.56
CA SER A 3 1.76 -20.67 -8.86
C SER A 3 1.45 -20.64 -7.36
N LYS A 4 2.40 -21.08 -6.53
CA LYS A 4 2.24 -21.13 -5.07
C LYS A 4 1.89 -19.73 -4.58
N ARG A 5 0.67 -19.55 -4.05
CA ARG A 5 0.23 -18.24 -3.53
C ARG A 5 1.23 -17.82 -2.45
N LYS A 6 1.81 -16.62 -2.60
CA LYS A 6 2.67 -16.05 -1.56
C LYS A 6 1.86 -15.93 -0.27
N LYS A 7 2.49 -16.19 0.87
CA LYS A 7 1.85 -16.00 2.18
C LYS A 7 1.30 -14.57 2.23
N ARG A 8 0.06 -14.44 2.71
CA ARG A 8 -0.61 -13.15 2.83
C ARG A 8 0.21 -12.25 3.73
N THR A 9 0.52 -11.05 3.26
CA THR A 9 1.19 -10.05 4.08
C THR A 9 0.21 -9.58 5.15
N THR A 10 0.64 -9.63 6.41
CA THR A 10 -0.07 -9.08 7.54
C THR A 10 0.71 -7.86 8.04
N PHE A 11 0.03 -6.73 8.14
CA PHE A 11 0.60 -5.49 8.68
C PHE A 11 0.21 -5.36 10.15
N SER A 12 1.15 -4.92 10.99
CA SER A 12 0.84 -4.51 12.36
C SER A 12 -0.09 -3.29 12.37
N SER A 13 -0.73 -3.00 13.50
CA SER A 13 -1.60 -1.82 13.64
C SER A 13 -0.82 -0.51 13.37
N GLU A 14 0.41 -0.42 13.86
CA GLU A 14 1.29 0.73 13.60
C GLU A 14 1.61 0.85 12.11
N GLN A 15 1.93 -0.27 11.45
CA GLN A 15 2.21 -0.27 10.02
C GLN A 15 0.99 0.16 9.20
N LYS A 16 -0.21 -0.30 9.58
CA LYS A 16 -1.46 0.13 8.95
C LYS A 16 -1.68 1.63 9.06
N ASN A 17 -1.43 2.21 10.24
CA ASN A 17 -1.58 3.65 10.44
C ASN A 17 -0.62 4.44 9.52
N LYS A 18 0.65 4.00 9.40
CA LYS A 18 1.61 4.61 8.47
C LYS A 18 1.17 4.46 7.00
N LEU A 19 0.69 3.28 6.63
CA LEU A 19 0.17 2.99 5.28
C LEU A 19 -1.03 3.86 4.90
N ILE A 20 -1.98 4.07 5.83
CA ILE A 20 -3.16 4.91 5.61
C ILE A 20 -2.76 6.37 5.44
N ARG A 21 -1.93 6.91 6.34
CA ARG A 21 -1.45 8.31 6.26
C ARG A 21 -0.72 8.59 4.94
N PHE A 22 0.13 7.65 4.52
CA PHE A 22 0.82 7.78 3.23
C PHE A 22 -0.14 7.59 2.05
N ALA A 23 -1.16 6.73 2.16
CA ALA A 23 -2.17 6.57 1.13
C ALA A 23 -3.02 7.83 0.93
N GLU A 24 -3.36 8.54 2.01
CA GLU A 24 -4.05 9.83 1.97
C GLU A 24 -3.20 10.90 1.27
N SER A 25 -1.90 10.98 1.57
CA SER A 25 -0.99 11.96 0.94
C SER A 25 -0.80 11.73 -0.56
N VAL A 26 -0.85 10.48 -1.02
CA VAL A 26 -0.80 10.14 -2.46
C VAL A 26 -2.19 10.05 -3.12
N GLY A 27 -3.26 10.36 -2.38
CA GLY A 27 -4.64 10.38 -2.87
C GLY A 27 -5.19 9.03 -3.30
N TRP A 28 -4.75 7.94 -2.64
CA TRP A 28 -5.19 6.56 -2.88
C TRP A 28 -5.05 6.08 -4.34
N LYS A 29 -4.22 6.75 -5.15
CA LYS A 29 -3.98 6.42 -6.55
C LYS A 29 -2.47 6.31 -6.79
N PRO A 30 -1.98 5.18 -7.31
CA PRO A 30 -0.57 5.07 -7.66
C PRO A 30 -0.29 5.96 -8.89
N ARG A 31 0.35 7.11 -8.68
CA ARG A 31 0.81 8.00 -9.75
C ARG A 31 2.25 7.68 -10.12
N LYS A 32 2.61 7.87 -11.39
CA LYS A 32 4.00 7.69 -11.86
C LYS A 32 4.95 8.70 -11.20
N GLU A 33 4.50 9.93 -10.98
CA GLU A 33 5.26 11.01 -10.32
C GLU A 33 5.63 10.67 -8.87
N LYS A 34 4.77 9.90 -8.19
CA LYS A 34 4.95 9.48 -6.81
C LYS A 34 5.72 8.17 -6.68
N LYS A 35 6.31 7.67 -7.78
CA LYS A 35 6.98 6.36 -7.80
C LYS A 35 8.14 6.31 -6.80
N ASP A 36 9.00 7.31 -6.80
CA ASP A 36 10.20 7.32 -5.96
C ASP A 36 9.84 7.49 -4.47
N GLU A 37 8.86 8.36 -4.17
CA GLU A 37 8.28 8.50 -2.83
C GLU A 37 7.69 7.17 -2.32
N ILE A 38 6.95 6.46 -3.19
CA ILE A 38 6.38 5.14 -2.88
C ILE A 38 7.50 4.11 -2.65
N GLU A 39 8.57 4.12 -3.45
CA GLU A 39 9.68 3.17 -3.30
C GLU A 39 10.47 3.41 -2.01
N SER A 40 10.72 4.66 -1.65
CA SER A 40 11.36 5.02 -0.38
C SER A 40 10.51 4.59 0.82
N PHE A 41 9.21 4.92 0.81
CA PHE A 41 8.28 4.52 1.87
C PHE A 41 8.16 2.99 1.99
N CYS A 42 8.08 2.28 0.86
CA CYS A 42 8.02 0.82 0.86
C CYS A 42 9.28 0.19 1.46
N SER A 43 10.46 0.77 1.18
CA SER A 43 11.74 0.34 1.72
C SER A 43 11.80 0.51 3.24
N GLU A 44 11.36 1.66 3.76
CA GLU A 44 11.26 1.92 5.20
C GLU A 44 10.32 0.93 5.90
N MET A 45 9.20 0.59 5.24
CA MET A 45 8.18 -0.31 5.77
C MET A 45 8.52 -1.80 5.59
N GLY A 46 9.65 -2.12 4.94
CA GLY A 46 10.06 -3.49 4.66
C GLY A 46 9.11 -4.24 3.71
N ILE A 47 8.42 -3.53 2.82
CA ILE A 47 7.46 -4.11 1.88
C ILE A 47 7.83 -3.80 0.43
N THR A 48 7.27 -4.57 -0.50
CA THR A 48 7.45 -4.27 -1.92
C THR A 48 6.44 -3.22 -2.40
N ARG A 49 6.85 -2.39 -3.35
CA ARG A 49 5.94 -1.47 -4.06
C ARG A 49 4.69 -2.17 -4.59
N ARG A 50 4.84 -3.39 -5.13
CA ARG A 50 3.70 -4.18 -5.63
C ARG A 50 2.69 -4.48 -4.52
N MET A 51 3.15 -4.84 -3.33
CA MET A 51 2.26 -5.10 -2.18
C MET A 51 1.52 -3.83 -1.75
N PHE A 52 2.23 -2.69 -1.71
CA PHE A 52 1.60 -1.41 -1.40
C PHE A 52 0.56 -1.00 -2.44
N VAL A 53 0.85 -1.10 -3.74
CA VAL A 53 -0.10 -0.75 -4.83
C VAL A 53 -1.36 -1.62 -4.79
N VAL A 54 -1.22 -2.93 -4.55
CA VAL A 54 -2.36 -3.83 -4.39
C VAL A 54 -3.17 -3.48 -3.14
N TRP A 55 -2.50 -3.22 -2.03
CA TRP A 55 -3.15 -2.80 -0.79
C TRP A 55 -3.91 -1.47 -0.97
N LEU A 56 -3.28 -0.46 -1.59
CA LEU A 56 -3.87 0.83 -1.89
C LEU A 56 -5.14 0.68 -2.75
N SER A 57 -5.06 -0.12 -3.81
CA SER A 57 -6.20 -0.38 -4.71
C SER A 57 -7.36 -1.08 -4.01
N ASN A 58 -7.06 -2.04 -3.12
CA ASN A 58 -8.07 -2.77 -2.36
C ASN A 58 -8.74 -1.90 -1.29
N ASN A 59 -7.99 -0.99 -0.67
CA ASN A 59 -8.48 -0.16 0.42
C ASN A 59 -9.05 1.18 -0.06
N ARG A 60 -8.74 1.63 -1.29
CA ARG A 60 -9.22 2.91 -1.84
C ARG A 60 -10.74 3.07 -1.76
N HIS A 61 -11.52 2.06 -2.12
CA HIS A 61 -12.99 2.16 -2.03
C HIS A 61 -13.48 2.24 -0.59
N ARG A 62 -12.81 1.54 0.33
CA ARG A 62 -13.14 1.62 1.76
C ARG A 62 -12.81 3.01 2.31
N ALA A 63 -11.68 3.58 1.93
CA ALA A 63 -11.28 4.91 2.37
C ALA A 63 -12.21 6.01 1.79
N ILE A 64 -12.59 5.91 0.52
CA ILE A 64 -13.49 6.88 -0.13
C ILE A 64 -14.91 6.81 0.43
N ASN A 65 -15.42 5.62 0.78
CA ASN A 65 -16.79 5.48 1.31
C ASN A 65 -16.91 5.79 2.81
N ASN A 66 -15.80 5.98 3.53
CA ASN A 66 -15.79 6.39 4.94
C ASN A 66 -15.38 7.86 5.11
N ALA A 67 -15.34 8.64 4.03
CA ALA A 67 -15.08 10.08 4.02
C ALA A 67 -16.38 10.86 3.84
#